data_AF-A0A9E6JSW2-F1
#
_entry.id   AF-A0A9E6JSW2-F1
#
_cell.length_a   1.000
_cell.length_b   1.000
_cell.length_c   1.000
_cell.angle_alpha   90.00
_cell.angle_beta   90.00
_cell.angle_gamma   90.00
#
_symmetry.space_group_name_H-M   'P 1'
#
loop_
_entity.id
_entity.type
_entity.pdbx_description
1 polymer ?
#
loop_
_entity_poly.entity_id
_entity_poly.type
_entity_poly.pdbx_seq_one_letter_code
_entity_poly.pdbx_strand_id
1 'polypeptide(L)'
;MKLFADKEKRKNFMKGGLPVVLAVAWTPIIWMTLASFLGPAMERITGSWQVNVSILVVATLLAMVALIRLFKIAGLKISEKAE
;
A
#
# COMPACT_ATOMS: atom_id res chain seq x y z
N MET A 1 13.11 -25.30 -1.81
CA MET A 1 13.28 -25.16 -0.35
C MET A 1 11.92 -24.90 0.27
N LYS A 2 11.48 -25.65 1.30
CA LYS A 2 10.21 -25.38 2.02
C LYS A 2 10.34 -24.03 2.72
N LEU A 3 9.79 -22.97 2.13
CA LEU A 3 9.87 -21.60 2.64
C LEU A 3 9.27 -21.43 4.05
N PHE A 4 8.46 -22.39 4.51
CA PHE A 4 7.92 -22.41 5.86
C PHE A 4 7.89 -23.86 6.38
N ALA A 5 8.92 -24.25 7.14
CA ALA A 5 8.94 -25.52 7.87
C ALA A 5 8.00 -25.52 9.09
N ASP A 6 7.57 -24.32 9.52
CA ASP A 6 6.90 -24.09 10.80
C ASP A 6 5.52 -23.45 10.62
N LYS A 7 4.46 -24.07 11.15
CA LYS A 7 3.06 -23.61 11.00
C LYS A 7 2.82 -22.26 11.67
N GLU A 8 3.50 -21.96 12.77
CA GLU A 8 3.37 -20.68 13.48
C GLU A 8 3.98 -19.53 12.69
N LYS A 9 5.17 -19.73 12.10
CA LYS A 9 5.81 -18.71 11.23
C LYS A 9 4.95 -18.39 10.00
N ARG A 10 4.31 -19.41 9.41
CA ARG A 10 3.38 -19.22 8.30
C ARG A 10 2.14 -18.41 8.72
N LYS A 11 1.57 -18.68 9.90
CA LYS A 11 0.39 -17.94 10.43
C LYS A 11 0.73 -16.47 10.70
N ASN A 12 1.89 -16.19 11.29
CA ASN A 12 2.36 -14.83 11.55
C ASN A 12 2.68 -14.07 10.24
N PHE A 13 3.28 -14.75 9.25
CA PHE A 13 3.53 -14.14 7.94
C PHE A 13 2.22 -13.84 7.19
N MET A 14 1.22 -14.73 7.26
CA MET A 14 -0.09 -14.48 6.65
C MET A 14 -0.86 -13.33 7.32
N LYS A 15 -0.76 -13.17 8.64
CA LYS A 15 -1.46 -12.09 9.36
C LYS A 15 -0.76 -10.73 9.27
N GLY A 16 0.57 -10.70 9.25
CA GLY A 16 1.34 -9.45 9.29
C GLY A 16 2.12 -9.13 8.02
N GLY A 17 2.74 -10.13 7.40
CA GLY A 17 3.60 -9.97 6.22
C GLY A 17 2.81 -9.82 4.92
N LEU A 18 1.74 -10.61 4.73
CA LEU A 18 0.93 -10.59 3.52
C LEU A 18 0.31 -9.22 3.21
N PRO A 19 -0.27 -8.48 4.19
CA PRO A 19 -0.77 -7.12 3.97
C PRO A 19 0.32 -6.14 3.52
N VAL A 20 1.53 -6.28 4.04
CA VAL A 20 2.66 -5.40 3.74
C VAL A 20 3.19 -5.70 2.34
N VAL A 21 3.38 -6.98 2.00
CA VAL A 21 3.84 -7.39 0.67
C VAL A 21 2.82 -6.96 -0.41
N LEU A 22 1.53 -7.11 -0.13
CA LEU A 22 0.47 -6.59 -1.01
C LEU A 22 0.57 -5.07 -1.14
N ALA A 23 0.64 -4.32 -0.04
CA ALA A 23 0.76 -2.86 -0.11
C ALA A 23 1.99 -2.39 -0.92
N VAL A 24 3.14 -3.08 -0.78
CA VAL A 24 4.35 -2.80 -1.56
C VAL A 24 4.14 -3.13 -3.04
N ALA A 25 3.53 -4.28 -3.35
CA ALA A 25 3.22 -4.66 -4.74
C ALA A 25 2.28 -3.66 -5.43
N TRP A 26 1.38 -3.04 -4.68
CA TRP A 26 0.47 -2.00 -5.18
C TRP A 26 1.11 -0.60 -5.28
N THR A 27 2.29 -0.39 -4.69
CA THR A 27 2.94 0.94 -4.64
C THR A 27 3.15 1.59 -6.02
N PRO A 28 3.67 0.89 -7.05
CA PRO A 28 3.86 1.49 -8.37
C PRO A 28 2.54 1.93 -9.02
N ILE A 29 1.48 1.14 -8.84
CA ILE A 29 0.16 1.42 -9.41
C ILE A 29 -0.47 2.64 -8.74
N ILE A 30 -0.37 2.70 -7.41
CA ILE A 30 -0.84 3.85 -6.63
C ILE A 30 -0.09 5.11 -7.03
N TRP A 31 1.25 5.01 -7.18
CA TRP A 31 2.08 6.11 -7.62
C TRP A 31 1.67 6.61 -9.00
N MET A 32 1.51 5.72 -9.99
CA MET A 32 1.08 6.11 -11.35
C MET A 32 -0.31 6.75 -11.35
N THR A 33 -1.23 6.25 -10.52
CA THR A 33 -2.60 6.78 -10.42
C THR A 33 -2.63 8.16 -9.76
N LEU A 34 -1.86 8.35 -8.69
CA LEU A 34 -1.69 9.65 -8.06
C LEU A 34 -0.99 10.61 -9.02
N ALA A 35 0.02 10.16 -9.76
CA ALA A 35 0.76 11.00 -10.71
C ALA A 35 -0.11 11.45 -11.88
N SER A 36 -0.96 10.57 -12.42
CA SER A 36 -1.88 10.93 -13.51
C SER A 36 -2.98 11.90 -13.06
N PHE A 37 -3.41 11.83 -11.80
CA PHE A 37 -4.49 12.67 -11.27
C PHE A 37 -4.00 14.00 -10.69
N LEU A 38 -2.98 13.96 -9.83
CA LEU A 38 -2.40 15.14 -9.19
C LEU A 38 -1.39 15.86 -10.08
N GLY A 39 -0.67 15.14 -10.94
CA GLY A 39 0.37 15.73 -11.80
C GLY A 39 -0.13 16.93 -12.61
N PRO A 40 -1.18 16.76 -13.44
CA PRO A 40 -1.75 17.85 -14.25
C PRO A 40 -2.41 18.95 -13.40
N ALA A 41 -3.02 18.58 -12.26
CA ALA A 41 -3.67 19.52 -11.37
C ALA A 41 -2.65 20.43 -10.68
N MET A 42 -1.55 19.87 -10.19
CA MET A 42 -0.50 20.59 -9.49
C MET A 42 0.39 21.39 -10.44
N GLU A 43 0.67 20.91 -11.65
CA GLU A 43 1.38 21.72 -12.67
C GLU A 43 0.62 23.02 -12.97
N ARG A 44 -0.71 22.98 -13.05
CA ARG A 44 -1.53 24.18 -13.26
C ARG A 44 -1.52 25.15 -12.09
N ILE A 45 -1.34 24.68 -10.86
CA ILE A 45 -1.44 25.50 -9.65
C ILE A 45 -0.09 26.06 -9.22
N THR A 46 0.95 25.22 -9.21
CA THR A 46 2.24 25.56 -8.60
C THR A 46 3.34 25.85 -9.62
N GLY A 47 3.25 25.32 -10.84
CA GLY A 47 4.29 25.45 -11.88
C GLY A 47 5.67 24.88 -11.50
N SER A 48 5.83 24.34 -10.29
CA SER A 48 7.09 23.83 -9.76
C SER A 48 7.04 22.32 -9.63
N TRP A 49 7.86 21.66 -10.44
CA TRP A 49 8.04 20.21 -10.43
C TRP A 49 8.41 19.66 -9.05
N GLN A 50 9.26 20.37 -8.29
CA GLN A 50 9.73 19.92 -6.98
C GLN A 50 8.61 19.86 -5.95
N VAL A 51 7.72 20.86 -5.94
CA VAL A 51 6.55 20.90 -5.05
C VAL A 51 5.59 19.78 -5.42
N ASN A 52 5.38 19.55 -6.72
CA ASN A 52 4.52 18.48 -7.21
C ASN A 52 5.01 17.10 -6.75
N VAL A 53 6.31 16.81 -6.93
CA VAL A 53 6.92 15.54 -6.47
C VAL A 53 6.80 15.38 -4.95
N SER A 54 7.03 16.45 -4.19
CA SER A 54 6.94 16.41 -2.73
C SER A 54 5.53 16.04 -2.26
N ILE A 55 4.50 16.63 -2.86
CA ILE A 55 3.10 16.32 -2.57
C ILE A 55 2.76 14.88 -2.97
N LEU A 56 3.25 14.43 -4.12
CA LEU A 56 3.06 13.06 -4.62
C LEU A 56 3.65 12.01 -3.68
N VAL A 57 4.84 12.26 -3.13
CA VAL A 57 5.48 11.38 -2.13
C VAL A 57 4.60 11.26 -0.89
N VAL A 58 4.16 12.40 -0.34
CA VAL A 58 3.31 12.42 0.86
C VAL A 58 1.97 11.72 0.61
N ALA A 59 1.33 11.99 -0.54
CA ALA A 59 0.08 11.35 -0.93
C ALA A 59 0.24 9.84 -1.09
N THR A 60 1.35 9.38 -1.67
CA THR A 60 1.62 7.95 -1.84
C THR A 60 1.87 7.24 -0.51
N LEU A 61 2.59 7.88 0.42
CA LEU A 61 2.77 7.35 1.77
C LEU A 61 1.43 7.22 2.51
N LEU A 62 0.56 8.24 2.41
CA LEU A 62 -0.79 8.19 2.99
C LEU A 62 -1.62 7.06 2.37
N ALA A 63 -1.56 6.89 1.05
CA ALA A 63 -2.25 5.80 0.36
C ALA A 63 -1.73 4.42 0.77
N MET A 64 -0.41 4.24 0.94
CA MET A 64 0.16 2.99 1.45
C MET A 64 -0.33 2.69 2.87
N VAL A 65 -0.33 3.68 3.76
CA VAL A 65 -0.86 3.50 5.13
C VAL A 65 -2.34 3.12 5.10
N ALA A 66 -3.13 3.77 4.24
CA ALA A 66 -4.54 3.45 4.06
C ALA A 66 -4.75 2.02 3.54
N LEU A 67 -3.98 1.57 2.55
CA LEU A 67 -4.05 0.20 2.05
C LEU A 67 -3.63 -0.81 3.11
N ILE A 68 -2.56 -0.57 3.86
CA ILE A 68 -2.14 -1.47 4.94
C ILE A 68 -3.25 -1.61 5.98
N ARG A 69 -3.90 -0.50 6.36
CA ARG A 69 -5.05 -0.53 7.27
C ARG A 69 -6.24 -1.29 6.67
N LEU A 70 -6.57 -1.05 5.39
CA LEU A 70 -7.62 -1.77 4.67
C LEU A 70 -7.34 -3.27 4.61
N PHE A 71 -6.12 -3.68 4.26
CA PHE A 71 -5.75 -5.09 4.23
C PHE A 71 -5.72 -5.73 5.62
N LYS A 72 -5.37 -4.99 6.68
CA LYS A 72 -5.50 -5.49 8.05
C LYS A 72 -6.96 -5.69 8.45
N ILE A 73 -7.84 -4.74 8.13
CA ILE A 73 -9.28 -4.86 8.41
C ILE A 73 -9.90 -5.99 7.58
N ALA A 74 -9.59 -6.07 6.29
CA ALA A 74 -10.05 -7.13 5.40
C ALA A 74 -9.48 -8.50 5.82
N GLY A 75 -8.22 -8.56 6.24
CA GLY A 75 -7.58 -9.76 6.76
C GLY A 75 -8.18 -10.25 8.08
N LEU A 76 -8.59 -9.33 8.97
CA LEU A 76 -9.38 -9.66 10.16
C LEU A 76 -10.75 -10.22 9.76
N LYS A 77 -11.46 -9.57 8.82
CA LYS A 77 -12.76 -10.03 8.32
C LYS A 77 -12.72 -11.38 7.61
N ILE A 78 -11.65 -11.67 6.86
CA ILE A 78 -11.45 -12.96 6.18
C ILE A 78 -11.08 -14.05 7.20
N SER A 79 -10.30 -13.72 8.24
CA SER A 79 -9.96 -14.67 9.30
C SER A 79 -11.16 -15.05 10.18
N GLU A 80 -12.10 -14.13 10.40
CA GLU A 80 -13.33 -14.36 11.18
C GLU A 80 -14.36 -15.19 10.40
N LYS A 81 -14.39 -15.09 9.06
CA LYS A 81 -15.25 -15.90 8.19
C LYS A 81 -14.72 -17.30 7.89
N ALA A 82 -13.48 -17.60 8.28
CA ALA A 82 -12.81 -18.87 8.02
C ALA A 82 -12.77 -19.80 9.25
N GLU A 83 -13.41 -19.40 10.34
CA GLU A 83 -13.68 -20.20 11.55
C GLU A 83 -15.16 -20.64 11.55
#